data_AF-A0A1V5QPV5-F1
#
_entry.id   AF-A0A1V5QPV5-F1
#
_cell.length_a   1.000
_cell.length_b   1.000
_cell.length_c   1.000
_cell.angle_alpha   90.00
_cell.angle_beta   90.00
_cell.angle_gamma   90.00
#
_symmetry.space_group_name_H-M   'P 1'
#
loop_
_entity.id
_entity.type
_entity.pdbx_description
1 polymer ?
#
loop_
_entity_poly.entity_id
_entity_poly.type
_entity_poly.pdbx_seq_one_letter_code
_entity_poly.pdbx_strand_id
1 'polypeptide(L)'
;MPHIPKAVEDARALLKEWREQHAAFRDCLPLAIGIDKQLQALHPEIERKVLRMALRYHTQSVRYLKAMMEAAARCNLDGSPAAEVEQEHRDHASEQLRERFRKDAERRKSQREAEAAAAAAQQHAKKLEALAAKFSRK
;
A
#
# COMPACT_ATOMS: atom_id res chain seq x y z
N MET A 1 17.30 1.09 -10.48
CA MET A 1 16.07 1.80 -10.08
C MET A 1 14.90 0.91 -10.42
N PRO A 2 14.00 0.55 -9.48
CA PRO A 2 12.81 -0.21 -9.84
C PRO A 2 11.91 0.68 -10.71
N HIS A 3 11.80 0.36 -12.00
CA HIS A 3 10.88 1.04 -12.90
C HIS A 3 9.45 0.71 -12.49
N ILE A 4 8.79 1.68 -11.89
CA ILE A 4 7.36 1.60 -11.62
C ILE A 4 6.66 1.89 -12.96
N PRO A 5 5.72 1.04 -13.42
CA PRO A 5 4.98 1.31 -14.65
C PRO A 5 4.21 2.62 -14.52
N LYS A 6 4.21 3.47 -15.56
CA LYS A 6 3.52 4.79 -15.58
C LYS A 6 2.07 4.72 -15.06
N ALA A 7 1.33 3.68 -15.46
CA ALA A 7 -0.03 3.41 -14.99
C ALA A 7 -0.18 3.24 -13.46
N VAL A 8 0.89 2.86 -12.75
CA VAL A 8 0.91 2.74 -11.28
C VAL A 8 1.11 4.10 -10.61
N GLU A 9 1.90 4.98 -11.22
CA GLU A 9 2.04 6.36 -10.76
C GLU A 9 0.73 7.10 -10.93
N ASP A 10 0.09 6.95 -12.09
CA ASP A 10 -1.23 7.52 -12.38
C ASP A 10 -2.29 7.00 -11.39
N ALA A 11 -2.30 5.69 -11.10
CA ALA A 11 -3.22 5.11 -10.12
C ALA A 11 -3.03 5.69 -8.70
N ARG A 12 -1.79 5.97 -8.29
CA ARG A 12 -1.48 6.56 -6.98
C ARG A 12 -1.83 8.04 -6.93
N ALA A 13 -1.59 8.77 -8.02
CA ALA A 13 -1.97 10.17 -8.15
C ALA A 13 -3.50 10.32 -8.09
N LEU A 14 -4.25 9.49 -8.83
CA LEU A 14 -5.71 9.46 -8.80
C LEU A 14 -6.25 9.12 -7.41
N LEU A 15 -5.66 8.15 -6.71
CA LEU A 15 -6.03 7.87 -5.32
C LEU A 15 -5.83 9.08 -4.41
N LYS A 16 -4.78 9.89 -4.62
CA LYS A 16 -4.56 11.09 -3.82
C LYS A 16 -5.68 12.09 -4.06
N GLU A 17 -6.02 12.34 -5.32
CA GLU A 17 -7.09 13.25 -5.71
C GLU A 17 -8.47 12.79 -5.17
N TRP A 18 -8.81 11.51 -5.32
CA TRP A 18 -10.06 10.97 -4.77
C TRP A 18 -10.12 11.01 -3.24
N ARG A 19 -8.99 10.93 -2.55
CA ARG A 19 -8.94 11.14 -1.08
C ARG A 19 -9.20 12.59 -0.69
N GLU A 20 -8.91 13.54 -1.57
CA GLU A 20 -9.22 14.94 -1.34
C GLU A 20 -10.70 15.21 -1.62
N GLN A 21 -11.24 14.63 -2.70
CA GLN A 21 -12.62 14.81 -3.15
C GLN A 21 -13.66 14.00 -2.34
N HIS A 22 -13.32 12.79 -1.90
CA HIS A 22 -14.26 11.89 -1.21
C HIS A 22 -13.72 11.45 0.16
N ALA A 23 -14.52 11.68 1.20
CA ALA A 23 -14.23 11.22 2.55
C ALA A 23 -14.10 9.68 2.63
N ALA A 24 -14.90 8.95 1.84
CA ALA A 24 -14.84 7.49 1.80
C ALA A 24 -13.43 6.95 1.45
N PHE A 25 -12.74 7.56 0.49
CA PHE A 25 -11.35 7.21 0.19
C PHE A 25 -10.37 7.76 1.23
N ARG A 26 -10.62 8.97 1.74
CA ARG A 26 -9.75 9.61 2.74
C ARG A 26 -9.60 8.77 4.00
N ASP A 27 -10.74 8.30 4.50
CA ASP A 27 -10.87 7.55 5.74
C ASP A 27 -10.78 6.04 5.53
N CYS A 28 -10.66 5.61 4.26
CA CYS A 28 -10.59 4.21 3.85
C CYS A 28 -11.81 3.41 4.31
N LEU A 29 -12.99 4.02 4.19
CA LEU A 29 -14.25 3.41 4.58
C LEU A 29 -14.52 2.14 3.75
N PRO A 30 -15.31 1.19 4.29
CA PRO A 30 -15.77 -0.01 3.57
C PRO A 30 -16.54 0.35 2.29
N LEU A 31 -15.85 0.42 1.17
CA LEU A 31 -16.46 0.77 -0.12
C LEU A 31 -17.43 -0.32 -0.60
N ALA A 32 -18.49 0.10 -1.27
CA ALA A 32 -19.45 -0.78 -1.92
C ALA A 32 -18.82 -1.68 -3.00
N ILE A 33 -19.42 -2.86 -3.21
CA ILE A 33 -19.04 -3.75 -4.31
C ILE A 33 -19.40 -3.07 -5.63
N GLY A 34 -18.46 -2.98 -6.57
CA GLY A 34 -18.70 -2.33 -7.86
C GLY A 34 -18.44 -0.83 -7.88
N ILE A 35 -17.72 -0.29 -6.89
CA ILE A 35 -17.31 1.12 -6.85
C ILE A 35 -16.52 1.55 -8.11
N ASP A 36 -15.87 0.60 -8.79
CA ASP A 36 -15.20 0.81 -10.07
C ASP A 36 -16.17 1.26 -11.17
N LYS A 37 -17.40 0.77 -11.16
CA LYS A 37 -18.42 1.16 -12.13
C LYS A 37 -18.94 2.58 -11.86
N GLN A 38 -19.12 2.94 -10.58
CA GLN A 38 -19.52 4.30 -10.20
C GLN A 38 -18.43 5.30 -10.57
N LEU A 39 -17.17 5.00 -10.25
CA LEU A 39 -16.06 5.85 -10.64
C LEU A 39 -15.90 5.95 -12.15
N GLN A 40 -16.07 4.86 -12.90
CA GLN A 40 -16.03 4.92 -14.36
C GLN A 40 -17.17 5.76 -14.95
N ALA A 41 -18.34 5.76 -14.31
CA ALA A 41 -19.48 6.58 -14.73
C ALA A 41 -19.26 8.06 -14.43
N LEU A 42 -18.60 8.38 -13.31
CA LEU A 42 -18.24 9.75 -12.93
C LEU A 42 -17.04 10.29 -13.73
N HIS A 43 -16.08 9.41 -14.02
CA HIS A 43 -14.82 9.72 -14.69
C HIS A 43 -14.60 8.80 -15.91
N PRO A 44 -15.40 8.97 -16.98
CA PRO A 44 -15.25 8.18 -18.20
C PRO A 44 -13.89 8.42 -18.89
N GLU A 45 -13.23 9.55 -18.61
CA GLU A 45 -11.90 9.88 -19.12
C GLU A 45 -10.78 8.98 -18.56
N ILE A 46 -11.01 8.31 -17.42
CA ILE A 46 -10.01 7.46 -16.78
C ILE A 46 -10.12 6.03 -17.31
N GLU A 47 -8.95 5.43 -17.63
CA GLU A 47 -8.89 4.05 -18.07
C GLU A 47 -9.26 3.08 -16.94
N ARG A 48 -10.21 2.17 -17.21
CA ARG A 48 -10.67 1.12 -16.28
C ARG A 48 -9.54 0.33 -15.62
N LYS A 49 -8.44 0.14 -16.34
CA LYS A 49 -7.25 -0.58 -15.84
C LYS A 49 -6.58 0.17 -14.69
N VAL A 50 -6.35 1.48 -14.87
CA VAL A 50 -5.76 2.35 -13.84
C VAL A 50 -6.70 2.45 -12.63
N LEU A 51 -8.00 2.58 -12.89
CA LEU A 51 -9.08 2.55 -11.90
C LEU A 51 -9.05 1.30 -11.02
N ARG A 52 -9.01 0.12 -11.67
CA ARG A 52 -8.92 -1.16 -10.96
C ARG A 52 -7.61 -1.28 -10.17
N MET A 53 -6.50 -0.77 -10.69
CA MET A 53 -5.22 -0.76 -9.98
C MET A 53 -5.27 0.15 -8.75
N ALA A 54 -5.80 1.37 -8.88
CA ALA A 54 -6.03 2.30 -7.77
C ALA A 54 -6.88 1.65 -6.67
N LEU A 55 -8.03 1.07 -7.04
CA LEU A 55 -8.88 0.36 -6.10
C LEU A 55 -8.18 -0.84 -5.46
N ARG A 56 -7.39 -1.60 -6.21
CA ARG A 56 -6.58 -2.70 -5.67
C ARG A 56 -5.57 -2.20 -4.65
N TYR A 57 -4.90 -1.07 -4.89
CA TYR A 57 -3.99 -0.47 -3.90
C TYR A 57 -4.72 -0.01 -2.65
N HIS A 58 -5.91 0.58 -2.80
CA HIS A 58 -6.72 1.06 -1.69
C HIS A 58 -7.24 -0.09 -0.81
N THR A 59 -7.86 -1.09 -1.44
CA THR A 59 -8.43 -2.28 -0.78
C THR A 59 -7.36 -3.19 -0.14
N GLN A 60 -6.14 -3.16 -0.66
CA GLN A 60 -5.01 -3.89 -0.07
C GLN A 60 -4.29 -3.12 1.04
N SER A 61 -4.75 -1.91 1.35
CA SER A 61 -4.19 -1.11 2.43
C SER A 61 -4.59 -1.67 3.79
N VAL A 62 -3.64 -1.70 4.71
CA VAL A 62 -3.87 -2.03 6.14
C VAL A 62 -4.98 -1.16 6.74
N ARG A 63 -5.07 0.12 6.33
CA ARG A 63 -6.12 1.03 6.80
C ARG A 63 -7.51 0.58 6.37
N TYR A 64 -7.66 0.11 5.13
CA TYR A 64 -8.92 -0.39 4.60
C TYR A 64 -9.35 -1.68 5.28
N LEU A 65 -8.42 -2.63 5.46
CA LEU A 65 -8.70 -3.88 6.18
C LEU A 65 -9.12 -3.62 7.64
N LYS A 66 -8.52 -2.63 8.31
CA LYS A 66 -8.94 -2.19 9.65
C LYS A 66 -10.34 -1.58 9.65
N ALA A 67 -10.63 -0.66 8.75
CA ALA A 67 -11.96 -0.06 8.63
C ALA A 67 -13.04 -1.11 8.32
N MET A 68 -12.72 -2.13 7.52
CA MET A 68 -13.62 -3.25 7.23
C MET A 68 -13.97 -4.09 8.46
N MET A 69 -13.07 -4.23 9.44
CA MET A 69 -13.36 -4.98 10.67
C MET A 69 -14.37 -4.28 11.57
N GLU A 70 -14.33 -2.94 11.63
CA GLU A 70 -15.21 -2.13 12.48
C GLU A 70 -16.53 -1.76 11.78
N ALA A 71 -16.54 -1.83 10.45
CA ALA A 71 -17.70 -1.49 9.63
C ALA A 71 -18.84 -2.49 9.73
N ALA A 72 -20.04 -2.00 10.01
CA ALA A 72 -21.28 -2.77 9.92
C ALA A 72 -21.90 -2.73 8.50
N ALA A 73 -21.71 -1.64 7.76
CA ALA A 73 -22.26 -1.46 6.42
C ALA A 73 -21.23 -0.84 5.47
N ARG A 74 -21.31 -1.21 4.20
CA ARG A 74 -20.52 -0.60 3.13
C ARG A 74 -21.17 0.71 2.71
N CYS A 75 -20.35 1.69 2.38
CA CYS A 75 -20.80 2.98 1.85
C CYS A 75 -20.41 3.13 0.38
N ASN A 76 -21.30 3.74 -0.39
CA ASN A 76 -21.00 4.26 -1.72
C ASN A 76 -20.19 5.56 -1.63
N LEU A 77 -19.74 6.09 -2.76
CA LEU A 77 -18.95 7.34 -2.81
C LEU A 77 -19.71 8.60 -2.40
N ASP A 78 -21.04 8.54 -2.53
CA ASP A 78 -22.01 9.56 -2.15
C ASP A 78 -22.38 9.49 -0.66
N GLY A 79 -21.88 8.49 0.08
CA GLY A 79 -22.24 8.25 1.48
C GLY A 79 -23.52 7.44 1.67
N SER A 80 -24.15 6.98 0.59
CA SER A 80 -25.34 6.11 0.67
C SER A 80 -24.96 4.73 1.21
N PRO A 81 -25.76 4.14 2.11
CA PRO A 81 -25.56 2.77 2.56
C PRO A 81 -25.77 1.83 1.37
N ALA A 82 -24.79 0.95 1.15
CA ALA A 82 -24.82 -0.04 0.10
C ALA A 82 -25.16 -1.42 0.70
N ALA A 83 -24.23 -2.36 0.61
CA ALA A 83 -24.39 -3.70 1.18
C ALA A 83 -23.91 -3.73 2.63
N GLU A 84 -24.60 -4.49 3.48
CA GLU A 84 -24.13 -4.77 4.84
C GLU A 84 -22.86 -5.63 4.82
N VAL A 85 -21.99 -5.42 5.81
CA VAL A 85 -20.77 -6.20 5.98
C VAL A 85 -21.10 -7.37 6.90
N GLU A 86 -21.34 -8.52 6.28
CA GLU A 86 -21.53 -9.77 7.01
C GLU A 86 -20.29 -10.13 7.86
N GLN A 87 -20.51 -10.78 9.00
CA GLN A 87 -19.47 -11.11 9.98
C GLN A 87 -18.30 -11.88 9.34
N GLU A 88 -18.61 -12.79 8.43
CA GLU A 88 -17.63 -13.61 7.70
C GLU A 88 -16.64 -12.75 6.88
N HIS A 89 -17.10 -11.63 6.31
CA HIS A 89 -16.22 -10.70 5.61
C HIS A 89 -15.30 -9.92 6.56
N ARG A 90 -15.75 -9.66 7.79
CA ARG A 90 -14.92 -9.02 8.83
C ARG A 90 -13.83 -9.96 9.32
N ASP A 91 -14.19 -11.21 9.56
CA ASP A 91 -13.25 -12.25 10.00
C ASP A 91 -12.22 -12.53 8.91
N HIS A 92 -12.63 -12.65 7.65
CA HIS A 92 -11.72 -12.81 6.52
C HIS A 92 -10.80 -11.59 6.33
N ALA A 93 -11.30 -10.36 6.53
CA ALA A 93 -10.46 -9.16 6.49
C ALA A 93 -9.41 -9.14 7.61
N SER A 94 -9.78 -9.59 8.82
CA SER A 94 -8.88 -9.72 9.97
C SER A 94 -7.79 -10.77 9.72
N GLU A 95 -8.15 -11.91 9.15
CA GLU A 95 -7.20 -12.98 8.81
C GLU A 95 -6.21 -12.52 7.73
N GLN A 96 -6.69 -11.90 6.66
CA GLN A 96 -5.83 -11.32 5.61
C GLN A 96 -4.90 -10.24 6.17
N LEU A 97 -5.38 -9.43 7.12
CA LEU A 97 -4.56 -8.42 7.78
C LEU A 97 -3.43 -9.05 8.59
N ARG A 98 -3.73 -10.08 9.39
CA ARG A 98 -2.73 -10.82 10.18
C ARG A 98 -1.68 -11.46 9.29
N GLU A 99 -2.08 -12.12 8.21
CA GLU A 99 -1.15 -12.74 7.27
C GLU A 99 -0.22 -11.70 6.63
N ARG A 100 -0.77 -10.55 6.23
CA ARG A 100 0.02 -9.44 5.66
C ARG A 100 1.00 -8.86 6.65
N PHE A 101 0.58 -8.56 7.87
CA PHE A 101 1.48 -8.04 8.90
C PHE A 101 2.63 -9.01 9.21
N ARG A 102 2.35 -10.32 9.23
CA ARG A 102 3.38 -11.34 9.41
C ARG A 102 4.40 -11.30 8.27
N LYS A 103 3.94 -11.23 7.02
CA LYS A 103 4.80 -11.19 5.84
C LYS A 103 5.61 -9.89 5.71
N ASP A 104 5.01 -8.74 6.02
CA ASP A 104 5.69 -7.44 6.02
C ASP A 104 6.70 -7.33 7.16
N ALA A 105 6.40 -7.87 8.35
CA ALA A 105 7.36 -7.90 9.46
C ALA A 105 8.61 -8.71 9.10
N GLU A 106 8.43 -9.86 8.46
CA GLU A 106 9.54 -10.71 8.00
C GLU A 106 10.38 -10.01 6.92
N ARG A 107 9.72 -9.34 5.95
CA ARG A 107 10.40 -8.57 4.90
C ARG A 107 11.15 -7.36 5.46
N ARG A 108 10.59 -6.66 6.45
CA ARG A 108 11.25 -5.51 7.07
C ARG A 108 12.44 -5.92 7.93
N LYS A 109 12.35 -7.08 8.59
CA LYS A 109 13.47 -7.67 9.34
C LYS A 109 14.63 -8.03 8.40
N SER A 110 14.35 -8.74 7.31
CA SER A 110 15.38 -9.11 6.33
C SER A 110 16.00 -7.90 5.62
N GLN A 111 15.21 -6.86 5.32
CA GLN A 111 15.75 -5.60 4.78
C GLN A 111 16.70 -4.89 5.77
N ARG A 112 16.32 -4.80 7.05
CA ARG A 112 17.18 -4.19 8.09
C ARG A 112 18.48 -4.96 8.29
N GLU A 113 18.40 -6.29 8.29
CA GLU A 113 19.59 -7.15 8.39
C GLU A 113 20.51 -6.99 7.17
N ALA A 114 19.94 -6.92 5.96
CA ALA A 114 20.71 -6.66 4.74
C ALA A 114 21.35 -5.26 4.72
N GLU A 115 20.63 -4.22 5.15
CA GLU A 115 21.15 -2.85 5.26
C GLU A 115 22.26 -2.75 6.32
N ALA A 116 22.09 -3.40 7.47
CA ALA A 116 23.10 -3.46 8.53
C ALA A 116 24.37 -4.19 8.07
N ALA A 117 24.21 -5.32 7.36
CA ALA A 117 25.34 -6.06 6.79
C ALA A 117 26.07 -5.24 5.72
N ALA A 118 25.34 -4.54 4.84
CA ALA A 118 25.93 -3.66 3.84
C ALA A 118 26.71 -2.49 4.48
N ALA A 119 26.14 -1.86 5.52
CA ALA A 119 26.81 -0.79 6.26
C ALA A 119 28.08 -1.28 6.97
N ALA A 120 28.04 -2.46 7.60
CA ALA A 120 29.20 -3.07 8.24
C ALA A 120 30.31 -3.40 7.23
N ALA A 121 29.95 -3.95 6.05
CA ALA A 121 30.89 -4.23 4.98
C ALA A 121 31.56 -2.96 4.44
N GLN A 122 30.80 -1.87 4.25
CA GLN A 122 31.36 -0.58 3.83
C GLN A 122 32.31 0.01 4.87
N GLN A 123 31.97 -0.08 6.16
CA GLN A 123 32.85 0.37 7.24
C GLN A 123 34.15 -0.45 7.29
N HIS A 124 34.06 -1.77 7.08
CA HIS A 124 35.22 -2.64 7.05
C HIS A 124 36.14 -2.33 5.86
N ALA A 125 35.58 -2.13 4.66
CA ALA A 125 36.33 -1.74 3.47
C ALA A 125 37.07 -0.41 3.67
N LYS A 126 36.41 0.61 4.24
CA LYS A 126 37.04 1.91 4.54
C LYS A 126 38.19 1.78 5.55
N LYS A 127 38.05 0.92 6.56
CA LYS A 127 39.12 0.66 7.55
C LYS A 127 40.33 -0.01 6.91
N LEU A 128 40.11 -0.98 6.02
CA LEU A 128 41.17 -1.66 5.27
C LEU A 128 41.92 -0.68 4.35
N GLU A 129 41.19 0.16 3.62
CA GLU A 129 41.77 1.18 2.75
C GLU A 129 42.61 2.20 3.54
N ALA A 130 42.10 2.66 4.69
CA ALA A 130 42.83 3.56 5.57
C ALA A 130 44.11 2.95 6.16
N LEU A 131 44.12 1.64 6.43
CA LEU A 131 45.31 0.91 6.86
C LEU A 131 46.30 0.77 5.70
N ALA A 132 45.85 0.34 4.52
CA ALA A 132 46.71 0.21 3.33
C ALA A 132 47.40 1.54 2.97
N ALA A 133 46.66 2.66 3.02
CA ALA A 133 47.22 3.99 2.77
C ALA A 133 48.29 4.40 3.80
N LYS A 134 48.19 3.95 5.05
CA LYS A 134 49.20 4.21 6.10
C LYS A 134 50.47 3.38 5.91
N PHE A 135 50.35 2.14 5.42
CA PHE A 135 51.51 1.25 5.21
C PHE A 135 52.19 1.42 3.84
N SER A 136 51.51 2.00 2.85
CA SER A 136 52.08 2.27 1.52
C SER A 136 52.85 3.60 1.42
N ARG A 137 52.87 4.40 2.49
CA ARG A 137 53.65 5.64 2.61
C ARG A 137 54.97 5.32 3.33
N LYS A 138 55.83 4.53 2.72
CA LYS A 138 57.22 4.33 3.15
C LYS A 138 58.10 4.02 1.96
#